data_AF-M4SVM5-F1
#
_entry.id   AF-M4SVM5-F1
#
_cell.length_a   1.000
_cell.length_b   1.000
_cell.length_c   1.000
_cell.angle_alpha   90.00
_cell.angle_beta   90.00
_cell.angle_gamma   90.00
#
_symmetry.space_group_name_H-M   'P 1'
#
loop_
_entity.id
_entity.type
_entity.pdbx_description
1 polymer ?
#
loop_
_entity_poly.entity_id
_entity_poly.type
_entity_poly.pdbx_seq_one_letter_code
_entity_poly.pdbx_strand_id
1 'polypeptide(L)'
;MMVVAVISFLTATFTLYGEATISVGDNAREFGVLCTVMRWTATTFSNAAEPWDDDKAYDETAVINMTLADKTWRHSFLKPGKDDEWETSLPTKYGDNAVFKKRWEEWAKAAQTVGKESELKNKLTAIQADKASAEELSRRAEEVAAITEQARAIHQQLKLLNRKERKATPTTISEKIKTAVLGKKDGALGTDPKVADSVTSSGHAVANRGNGCKATTLTANPGLNLGTVALCLCGSGGSGTPVTNARWTATGQNVAYPTGAETTASAIESIIKHCGTIDKVTLTSAMVAKAVQDLQGLFTVGSSGAFIGAYLATGCDGNQNGGLCFEYGPITTSSTAKLTDIKWMQELTGLYSDLASDELSEAQ
;
A
#
# COMPACT_ATOMS: atom_id res chain seq x y z
N MET A 1 51.86 25.26 -73.35
CA MET A 1 52.24 25.19 -71.92
C MET A 1 51.06 25.71 -71.11
N MET A 2 50.40 24.85 -70.35
CA MET A 2 49.19 25.17 -69.58
C MET A 2 49.59 25.10 -68.10
N VAL A 3 49.54 26.23 -67.40
CA VAL A 3 49.90 26.31 -65.96
C VAL A 3 48.63 26.10 -65.16
N VAL A 4 48.54 24.97 -64.46
CA VAL A 4 47.45 24.69 -63.51
C VAL A 4 47.90 25.22 -62.15
N ALA A 5 47.21 26.25 -61.66
CA ALA A 5 47.37 26.75 -60.30
C ALA A 5 46.51 25.89 -59.35
N VAL A 6 47.16 25.12 -58.48
CA VAL A 6 46.49 24.36 -57.42
C VAL A 6 46.36 25.27 -56.21
N ILE A 7 45.13 25.68 -55.89
CA ILE A 7 44.80 26.41 -54.66
C ILE A 7 44.44 25.37 -53.61
N SER A 8 45.33 25.15 -52.65
CA SER A 8 45.07 24.33 -51.47
C SER A 8 44.23 25.11 -50.46
N PHE A 9 42.96 24.73 -50.29
CA PHE A 9 42.13 25.21 -49.17
C PHE A 9 42.45 24.41 -47.91
N LEU A 10 43.05 25.06 -46.91
CA LEU A 10 43.22 24.51 -45.57
C LEU A 10 41.93 24.78 -44.78
N THR A 11 41.03 23.79 -44.68
CA THR A 11 39.87 23.88 -43.78
C THR A 11 40.29 23.54 -42.36
N ALA A 12 40.42 24.55 -41.50
CA ALA A 12 40.55 24.34 -40.06
C ALA A 12 39.18 23.92 -39.49
N THR A 13 39.03 22.63 -39.19
CA THR A 13 37.91 22.12 -38.39
C THR A 13 38.12 22.53 -36.94
N PHE A 14 37.46 23.58 -36.49
CA PHE A 14 37.32 23.87 -35.06
C PHE A 14 36.32 22.87 -34.47
N THR A 15 36.82 21.83 -33.82
CA THR A 15 36.00 20.96 -32.98
C THR A 15 35.62 21.78 -31.74
N LEU A 16 34.40 22.33 -31.74
CA LEU A 16 33.79 22.89 -30.53
C LEU A 16 33.53 21.71 -29.57
N TYR A 17 34.46 21.48 -28.64
CA TYR A 17 34.16 20.65 -27.46
C TYR A 17 33.22 21.46 -26.57
N GLY A 18 31.91 21.25 -26.72
CA GLY A 18 30.97 21.69 -25.69
C GLY A 18 31.21 20.83 -24.45
N GLU A 19 31.70 21.42 -23.37
CA GLU A 19 31.66 20.77 -22.06
C GLU A 19 30.17 20.63 -21.68
N ALA A 20 29.67 19.41 -21.59
CA ALA A 20 28.31 19.17 -21.12
C ALA A 20 28.23 19.59 -19.65
N THR A 21 27.21 20.38 -19.28
CA THR A 21 26.94 20.80 -17.91
C THR A 21 25.49 20.53 -17.55
N ILE A 22 25.25 20.10 -16.31
CA ILE A 22 23.91 19.92 -15.78
C ILE A 22 23.27 21.30 -15.61
N SER A 23 22.09 21.47 -16.20
CA SER A 23 21.34 22.70 -16.29
C SER A 23 20.09 22.71 -15.40
N VAL A 24 19.48 23.89 -15.30
CA VAL A 24 18.20 24.08 -14.61
C VAL A 24 17.14 23.17 -15.22
N GLY A 25 16.43 22.42 -14.38
CA GLY A 25 15.34 21.54 -14.81
C GLY A 25 15.75 20.16 -15.35
N ASP A 26 17.05 19.83 -15.40
CA ASP A 26 17.52 18.55 -15.96
C ASP A 26 16.97 17.31 -15.24
N ASN A 27 16.55 17.44 -13.97
CA ASN A 27 15.93 16.36 -13.18
C ASN A 27 14.39 16.51 -13.07
N ALA A 28 13.75 17.38 -13.86
CA ALA A 28 12.32 17.62 -13.76
C ALA A 28 11.49 16.37 -14.04
N ARG A 29 11.90 15.54 -15.01
CA ARG A 29 11.25 14.27 -15.35
C ARG A 29 11.36 13.29 -14.18
N GLU A 30 12.57 13.07 -13.69
CA GLU A 30 12.89 12.12 -12.62
C GLU A 30 12.13 12.51 -11.35
N PHE A 31 12.11 13.80 -11.02
CA PHE A 31 11.34 14.31 -9.89
C PHE A 31 9.83 14.09 -10.07
N GLY A 32 9.29 14.34 -11.27
CA GLY A 32 7.90 14.06 -11.59
C GLY A 32 7.51 12.59 -11.37
N VAL A 33 8.37 11.67 -11.79
CA VAL A 33 8.15 10.22 -11.58
C VAL A 33 8.26 9.84 -10.10
N LEU A 34 9.27 10.34 -9.38
CA LEU A 34 9.39 10.14 -7.92
C LEU A 34 8.13 10.64 -7.19
N CYS A 35 7.58 11.77 -7.63
CA CYS A 35 6.38 12.35 -7.05
C CYS A 35 5.14 11.46 -7.14
N THR A 36 5.06 10.52 -8.10
CA THR A 36 3.95 9.56 -8.20
C THR A 36 3.79 8.74 -6.92
N VAL A 37 4.91 8.34 -6.30
CA VAL A 37 4.90 7.57 -5.04
C VAL A 37 5.00 8.49 -3.83
N MET A 38 5.83 9.54 -3.87
CA MET A 38 6.05 10.41 -2.70
C MET A 38 4.77 11.12 -2.24
N ARG A 39 3.85 11.49 -3.15
CA ARG A 39 2.56 12.10 -2.76
C ARG A 39 1.67 11.17 -1.93
N TRP A 40 1.86 9.85 -2.04
CA TRP A 40 1.09 8.88 -1.28
C TRP A 40 1.40 8.92 0.23
N THR A 41 2.54 9.46 0.66
CA THR A 41 2.85 9.59 2.10
C THR A 41 1.92 10.54 2.84
N ALA A 42 1.31 11.49 2.13
CA ALA A 42 0.38 12.48 2.67
C ALA A 42 -1.10 12.15 2.40
N THR A 43 -1.36 10.99 1.79
CA THR A 43 -2.69 10.55 1.36
C THR A 43 -3.34 9.62 2.39
N THR A 44 -4.67 9.53 2.36
CA THR A 44 -5.43 8.49 3.08
C THR A 44 -5.97 7.46 2.10
N PHE A 45 -6.03 6.19 2.52
CA PHE A 45 -6.44 5.08 1.66
C PHE A 45 -7.84 4.57 1.99
N SER A 46 -8.63 4.27 0.96
CA SER A 46 -9.99 3.67 1.08
C SER A 46 -10.01 2.15 1.01
N ASN A 47 -8.85 1.49 0.98
CA ASN A 47 -8.70 0.02 0.94
C ASN A 47 -9.16 -0.68 2.24
N ALA A 48 -10.33 -0.32 2.77
CA ALA A 48 -10.91 -1.00 3.90
C ALA A 48 -11.26 -2.43 3.49
N ALA A 49 -10.96 -3.39 4.36
CA ALA A 49 -11.69 -4.64 4.34
C ALA A 49 -13.13 -4.29 4.70
N GLU A 50 -14.10 -4.65 3.86
CA GLU A 50 -15.45 -4.79 4.37
C GLU A 50 -15.38 -5.94 5.39
N PRO A 51 -15.80 -5.74 6.66
CA PRO A 51 -15.86 -6.85 7.60
C PRO A 51 -16.88 -7.85 7.04
N TRP A 52 -16.38 -8.93 6.46
CA TRP A 52 -17.22 -10.05 6.02
C TRP A 52 -17.62 -10.82 7.26
N ASP A 53 -18.92 -10.81 7.55
CA ASP A 53 -19.51 -11.70 8.53
C ASP A 53 -20.29 -12.77 7.77
N ASP A 54 -19.61 -13.89 7.50
CA ASP A 54 -20.18 -15.02 6.77
C ASP A 54 -21.37 -15.63 7.50
N ASP A 55 -21.43 -15.48 8.82
CA ASP A 55 -22.53 -15.98 9.64
C ASP A 55 -23.74 -15.04 9.61
N LYS A 56 -23.54 -13.71 9.54
CA LYS A 56 -24.59 -12.69 9.70
C LYS A 56 -25.87 -12.96 8.92
N ALA A 57 -25.78 -13.12 7.60
CA ALA A 57 -26.96 -13.28 6.76
C ALA A 57 -27.73 -14.58 7.09
N TYR A 58 -27.01 -15.65 7.41
CA TYR A 58 -27.61 -16.91 7.83
C TYR A 58 -28.22 -16.79 9.23
N ASP A 59 -27.48 -16.24 10.20
CA ASP A 59 -27.93 -16.04 11.58
C ASP A 59 -29.21 -15.18 11.62
N GLU A 60 -29.25 -14.06 10.89
CA GLU A 60 -30.42 -13.18 10.80
C GLU A 60 -31.64 -13.97 10.28
N THR A 61 -31.46 -14.74 9.21
CA THR A 61 -32.55 -15.54 8.62
C THR A 61 -32.99 -16.67 9.57
N ALA A 62 -32.05 -17.34 10.23
CA ALA A 62 -32.33 -18.39 11.21
C ALA A 62 -33.09 -17.86 12.44
N VAL A 63 -32.78 -16.64 12.88
CA VAL A 63 -33.51 -15.96 13.96
C VAL A 63 -34.94 -15.62 13.55
N ILE A 64 -35.15 -15.15 12.32
CA ILE A 64 -36.51 -14.91 11.79
C ILE A 64 -37.29 -16.23 11.73
N ASN A 65 -36.67 -17.31 11.23
CA ASN A 65 -37.28 -18.65 11.17
C ASN A 65 -37.68 -19.15 12.57
N MET A 66 -36.79 -19.00 13.56
CA MET A 66 -37.06 -19.39 14.94
C MET A 66 -38.13 -18.50 15.61
N THR A 67 -38.20 -17.21 15.25
CA THR A 67 -39.24 -16.28 15.72
C THR A 67 -40.62 -16.73 15.24
N LEU A 68 -40.73 -17.23 14.01
CA LEU A 68 -41.98 -17.68 13.40
C LEU A 68 -42.36 -19.13 13.76
N ALA A 69 -41.44 -19.91 14.34
CA ALA A 69 -41.71 -21.28 14.76
C ALA A 69 -42.84 -21.36 15.81
N ASP A 70 -43.36 -22.55 16.07
CA ASP A 70 -44.32 -22.70 17.16
C ASP A 70 -43.62 -22.66 18.54
N LYS A 71 -44.41 -22.34 19.57
CA LYS A 71 -43.90 -22.23 20.95
C LYS A 71 -43.30 -23.54 21.46
N THR A 72 -43.85 -24.69 21.07
CA THR A 72 -43.36 -26.00 21.50
C THR A 72 -41.97 -26.26 20.93
N TRP A 73 -41.73 -25.88 19.67
CA TRP A 73 -40.42 -25.95 19.05
C TRP A 73 -39.40 -25.04 19.74
N ARG A 74 -39.70 -23.75 19.95
CA ARG A 74 -38.79 -22.84 20.66
C ARG A 74 -38.46 -23.33 22.07
N HIS A 75 -39.46 -23.81 22.81
CA HIS A 75 -39.26 -24.36 24.15
C HIS A 75 -38.39 -25.62 24.18
N SER A 76 -38.23 -26.34 23.07
CA SER A 76 -37.37 -27.51 23.02
C SER A 76 -35.88 -27.19 23.21
N PHE A 77 -35.49 -25.92 23.08
CA PHE A 77 -34.14 -25.40 23.28
C PHE A 77 -33.91 -24.81 24.67
N LEU A 78 -34.87 -24.92 25.59
CA LEU A 78 -34.69 -24.53 27.00
C LEU A 78 -34.27 -25.75 27.83
N LYS A 79 -33.47 -25.50 28.87
CA LYS A 79 -33.19 -26.52 29.89
C LYS A 79 -34.47 -26.87 30.66
N PRO A 80 -34.59 -28.11 31.17
CA PRO A 80 -35.77 -28.52 31.92
C PRO A 80 -36.07 -27.60 33.11
N GLY A 81 -37.30 -27.07 33.16
CA GLY A 81 -37.77 -26.21 34.25
C GLY A 81 -37.19 -24.79 34.26
N LYS A 82 -36.53 -24.37 33.17
CA LYS A 82 -35.94 -23.04 33.01
C LYS A 82 -36.64 -22.27 31.89
N ASP A 83 -36.73 -20.96 32.04
CA ASP A 83 -37.32 -20.03 31.06
C ASP A 83 -36.26 -19.10 30.43
N ASP A 84 -35.02 -19.16 30.92
CA ASP A 84 -33.90 -18.34 30.45
C ASP A 84 -32.54 -19.03 30.51
N GLU A 85 -32.54 -20.37 30.51
CA GLU A 85 -31.34 -21.16 30.30
C GLU A 85 -31.54 -22.04 29.06
N TRP A 86 -30.65 -21.89 28.09
CA TRP A 86 -30.72 -22.60 26.81
C TRP A 86 -29.89 -23.88 26.80
N GLU A 87 -30.40 -24.89 26.09
CA GLU A 87 -29.76 -26.16 25.84
C GLU A 87 -28.99 -26.10 24.52
N THR A 88 -27.73 -25.67 24.61
CA THR A 88 -26.84 -25.53 23.44
C THR A 88 -26.24 -26.86 23.00
N SER A 89 -26.29 -27.89 23.84
CA SER A 89 -25.79 -29.23 23.53
C SER A 89 -26.92 -30.15 23.07
N LEU A 90 -26.63 -31.09 22.15
CA LEU A 90 -27.64 -32.00 21.64
C LEU A 90 -28.20 -32.90 22.76
N PRO A 91 -29.52 -32.87 23.07
CA PRO A 91 -30.12 -33.75 24.06
C PRO A 91 -30.00 -35.23 23.66
N THR A 92 -29.78 -36.10 24.64
CA THR A 92 -29.60 -37.55 24.43
C THR A 92 -30.75 -38.19 23.64
N LYS A 93 -31.99 -37.71 23.82
CA LYS A 93 -33.17 -38.19 23.07
C LYS A 93 -33.10 -37.98 21.55
N TYR A 94 -32.27 -37.06 21.09
CA TYR A 94 -32.02 -36.80 19.67
C TYR A 94 -30.66 -37.33 19.21
N GLY A 95 -29.95 -38.05 20.08
CA GLY A 95 -28.59 -38.54 19.88
C GLY A 95 -28.41 -39.52 18.73
N ASP A 96 -29.48 -40.05 18.14
CA ASP A 96 -29.42 -40.90 16.94
C ASP A 96 -29.89 -40.20 15.66
N ASN A 97 -30.45 -38.99 15.77
CA ASN A 97 -30.99 -38.27 14.62
C ASN A 97 -29.90 -37.43 13.92
N ALA A 98 -29.55 -37.84 12.70
CA ALA A 98 -28.49 -37.18 11.92
C ALA A 98 -28.78 -35.71 11.58
N VAL A 99 -30.05 -35.32 11.46
CA VAL A 99 -30.45 -33.93 11.20
C VAL A 99 -30.22 -33.09 12.45
N PHE A 100 -30.68 -33.57 13.61
CA PHE A 100 -30.49 -32.87 14.88
C PHE A 100 -29.00 -32.76 15.22
N LYS A 101 -28.21 -33.81 15.01
CA LYS A 101 -26.74 -33.74 15.17
C LYS A 101 -26.09 -32.61 14.39
N LYS A 102 -26.56 -32.34 13.17
CA LYS A 102 -25.97 -31.32 12.29
C LYS A 102 -26.46 -29.91 12.58
N ARG A 103 -27.66 -29.75 13.15
CA ARG A 103 -28.39 -28.48 13.18
C ARG A 103 -28.72 -27.96 14.57
N TRP A 104 -28.57 -28.78 15.60
CA TRP A 104 -28.97 -28.40 16.96
C TRP A 104 -28.30 -27.12 17.43
N GLU A 105 -27.00 -26.99 17.22
CA GLU A 105 -26.24 -25.81 17.62
C GLU A 105 -26.72 -24.54 16.91
N GLU A 106 -26.95 -24.62 15.58
CA GLU A 106 -27.48 -23.51 14.77
C GLU A 106 -28.87 -23.08 15.27
N TRP A 107 -29.76 -24.04 15.52
CA TRP A 107 -31.10 -23.77 16.03
C TRP A 107 -31.10 -23.24 17.47
N ALA A 108 -30.26 -23.79 18.34
CA ALA A 108 -30.14 -23.36 19.73
C ALA A 108 -29.62 -21.91 19.81
N LYS A 109 -28.65 -21.55 18.97
CA LYS A 109 -28.15 -20.16 18.83
C LYS A 109 -29.28 -19.20 18.39
N ALA A 110 -30.08 -19.61 17.41
CA ALA A 110 -31.23 -18.81 16.96
C ALA A 110 -32.29 -18.65 18.08
N ALA A 111 -32.62 -19.74 18.79
CA ALA A 111 -33.57 -19.71 19.91
C ALA A 111 -33.09 -18.84 21.07
N GLN A 112 -31.80 -18.90 21.39
CA GLN A 112 -31.17 -18.01 22.37
C GLN A 112 -31.29 -16.54 21.97
N THR A 113 -31.12 -16.23 20.69
CA THR A 113 -31.23 -14.87 20.16
C THR A 113 -32.67 -14.34 20.11
N VAL A 114 -33.65 -15.24 19.88
CA VAL A 114 -35.08 -14.92 20.01
C VAL A 114 -35.41 -14.54 21.45
N GLY A 115 -34.83 -15.25 22.43
CA GLY A 115 -34.94 -14.91 23.84
C GLY A 115 -36.18 -15.50 24.52
N LYS A 116 -36.67 -14.83 25.56
CA LYS A 116 -37.81 -15.29 26.36
C LYS A 116 -39.12 -15.10 25.58
N GLU A 117 -40.12 -15.97 25.83
CA GLU A 117 -41.45 -15.82 25.21
C GLU A 117 -42.11 -14.46 25.52
N SER A 118 -41.81 -13.84 26.66
CA SER A 118 -42.29 -12.49 27.00
C SER A 118 -41.76 -11.41 26.03
N GLU A 119 -40.67 -11.66 25.32
CA GLU A 119 -40.03 -10.74 24.37
C GLU A 119 -40.46 -11.03 22.92
N LEU A 120 -41.13 -12.16 22.66
CA LEU A 120 -41.50 -12.60 21.31
C LEU A 120 -42.33 -11.57 20.56
N LYS A 121 -43.22 -10.84 21.26
CA LYS A 121 -44.02 -9.79 20.65
C LYS A 121 -43.14 -8.71 20.01
N ASN A 122 -42.05 -8.32 20.65
CA ASN A 122 -41.12 -7.32 20.10
C ASN A 122 -40.39 -7.84 18.86
N LYS A 123 -40.02 -9.12 18.84
CA LYS A 123 -39.41 -9.78 17.68
C LYS A 123 -40.37 -9.87 16.50
N LEU A 124 -41.63 -10.24 16.75
CA LEU A 124 -42.68 -10.25 15.72
C LEU A 124 -42.94 -8.85 15.16
N THR A 125 -42.96 -7.81 16.00
CA THR A 125 -43.09 -6.43 15.54
C THR A 125 -41.93 -6.02 14.64
N ALA A 126 -40.69 -6.41 15.00
CA ALA A 126 -39.49 -6.08 14.21
C ALA A 126 -39.53 -6.65 12.79
N ILE A 127 -40.22 -7.79 12.59
CA ILE A 127 -40.43 -8.42 11.27
C ILE A 127 -41.82 -8.16 10.69
N GLN A 128 -42.58 -7.21 11.26
CA GLN A 128 -43.93 -6.83 10.81
C GLN A 128 -44.92 -8.02 10.75
N ALA A 129 -44.85 -8.90 11.75
CA ALA A 129 -45.68 -10.08 11.90
C ALA A 129 -46.58 -10.05 13.16
N ASP A 130 -46.52 -8.98 13.97
CA ASP A 130 -47.29 -8.86 15.22
C ASP A 130 -48.82 -8.79 15.03
N LYS A 131 -49.28 -8.43 13.84
CA LYS A 131 -50.71 -8.33 13.47
C LYS A 131 -51.18 -9.44 12.53
N ALA A 132 -50.30 -10.37 12.17
CA ALA A 132 -50.65 -11.47 11.27
C ALA A 132 -51.62 -12.44 11.96
N SER A 133 -52.54 -13.02 11.19
CA SER A 133 -53.38 -14.13 11.68
C SER A 133 -52.52 -15.38 11.91
N ALA A 134 -53.04 -16.36 12.64
CA ALA A 134 -52.34 -17.63 12.84
C ALA A 134 -52.04 -18.36 11.51
N GLU A 135 -52.98 -18.31 10.56
CA GLU A 135 -52.81 -18.89 9.23
C GLU A 135 -51.72 -18.18 8.42
N GLU A 136 -51.69 -16.85 8.46
CA GLU A 136 -50.65 -16.06 7.80
C GLU A 136 -49.27 -16.28 8.44
N LEU A 137 -49.19 -16.41 9.76
CA LEU A 137 -47.95 -16.77 10.46
C LEU A 137 -47.46 -18.15 10.05
N SER A 138 -48.36 -19.14 9.93
CA SER A 138 -48.01 -20.49 9.49
C SER A 138 -47.45 -20.48 8.07
N ARG A 139 -48.10 -19.78 7.14
CA ARG A 139 -47.62 -19.62 5.76
C ARG A 139 -46.25 -18.96 5.71
N ARG A 140 -46.05 -17.87 6.46
CA ARG A 140 -44.75 -17.19 6.57
C ARG A 140 -43.67 -18.09 7.15
N ALA A 141 -44.00 -18.90 8.16
CA ALA A 141 -43.05 -19.82 8.77
C ALA A 141 -42.54 -20.84 7.73
N GLU A 142 -43.43 -21.40 6.90
CA GLU A 142 -43.05 -22.32 5.82
C GLU A 142 -42.15 -21.64 4.77
N GLU A 143 -42.50 -20.43 4.33
CA GLU A 143 -41.72 -19.67 3.35
C GLU A 143 -40.33 -19.30 3.90
N VAL A 144 -40.26 -18.81 5.13
CA VAL A 144 -39.00 -18.44 5.78
C VAL A 144 -38.16 -19.68 6.07
N ALA A 145 -38.75 -20.82 6.42
CA ALA A 145 -38.02 -22.06 6.59
C ALA A 145 -37.31 -22.47 5.29
N ALA A 146 -38.00 -22.38 4.14
CA ALA A 146 -37.41 -22.67 2.83
C ALA A 146 -36.25 -21.70 2.49
N ILE A 147 -36.41 -20.41 2.75
CA ILE A 147 -35.35 -19.40 2.54
C ILE A 147 -34.17 -19.66 3.48
N THR A 148 -34.41 -20.04 4.72
CA THR A 148 -33.37 -20.36 5.71
C THR A 148 -32.54 -21.56 5.27
N GLU A 149 -33.15 -22.58 4.67
CA GLU A 149 -32.43 -23.73 4.12
C GLU A 149 -31.53 -23.34 2.94
N GLN A 150 -32.01 -22.45 2.05
CA GLN A 150 -31.19 -21.93 0.96
C GLN A 150 -30.03 -21.09 1.48
N ALA A 151 -30.29 -20.18 2.43
CA ALA A 151 -29.28 -19.37 3.09
C ALA A 151 -28.23 -20.25 3.79
N ARG A 152 -28.66 -21.34 4.45
CA ARG A 152 -27.76 -22.32 5.07
C ARG A 152 -26.88 -23.02 4.05
N ALA A 153 -27.41 -23.43 2.91
CA ALA A 153 -26.62 -24.06 1.86
C ALA A 153 -25.54 -23.12 1.33
N ILE A 154 -25.89 -21.86 1.09
CA ILE A 154 -24.93 -20.80 0.71
C ILE A 154 -23.91 -20.60 1.83
N HIS A 155 -24.35 -20.45 3.07
CA HIS A 155 -23.48 -20.30 4.25
C HIS A 155 -22.45 -21.44 4.39
N GLN A 156 -22.88 -22.68 4.18
CA GLN A 156 -21.98 -23.82 4.18
C GLN A 156 -20.95 -23.75 3.04
N GLN A 157 -21.34 -23.26 1.86
CA GLN A 157 -20.40 -23.03 0.76
C GLN A 157 -19.44 -21.87 1.07
N LEU A 158 -19.94 -20.78 1.66
CA LEU A 158 -19.13 -19.65 2.11
C LEU A 158 -18.08 -20.08 3.13
N LYS A 159 -18.42 -20.95 4.08
CA LYS A 159 -17.45 -21.54 5.03
C LYS A 159 -16.37 -22.42 4.39
N LEU A 160 -16.61 -22.91 3.18
CA LEU A 160 -15.59 -23.64 2.41
C LEU A 160 -14.69 -22.68 1.62
N LEU A 161 -15.11 -21.44 1.39
CA LEU A 161 -14.24 -20.41 0.83
C LEU A 161 -13.19 -20.04 1.88
N ASN A 162 -11.94 -20.39 1.63
CA ASN A 162 -10.81 -20.00 2.47
C ASN A 162 -10.45 -18.53 2.24
N ARG A 163 -11.43 -17.63 2.46
CA ARG A 163 -11.26 -16.18 2.30
C ARG A 163 -10.23 -15.70 3.31
N LYS A 164 -9.21 -15.03 2.80
CA LYS A 164 -8.11 -14.51 3.60
C LYS A 164 -8.41 -13.09 3.99
N GLU A 165 -7.99 -12.71 5.20
CA GLU A 165 -7.97 -11.32 5.60
C GLU A 165 -7.17 -10.49 4.59
N ARG A 166 -7.68 -9.29 4.31
CA ARG A 166 -7.04 -8.33 3.41
C ARG A 166 -5.64 -7.98 3.95
N LYS A 167 -4.60 -8.17 3.15
CA LYS A 167 -3.22 -7.84 3.53
C LYS A 167 -2.94 -6.35 3.39
N ALA A 168 -3.44 -5.73 2.32
CA ALA A 168 -3.30 -4.32 2.00
C ALA A 168 -4.48 -3.52 2.57
N THR A 169 -4.47 -3.33 3.88
CA THR A 169 -5.36 -2.42 4.62
C THR A 169 -4.83 -0.98 4.54
N PRO A 170 -5.64 0.05 4.89
CA PRO A 170 -5.15 1.43 4.85
C PRO A 170 -3.90 1.65 5.72
N THR A 171 -3.83 0.96 6.86
CA THR A 171 -2.68 0.98 7.76
C THR A 171 -1.45 0.36 7.10
N THR A 172 -1.53 -0.87 6.61
CA THR A 172 -0.37 -1.58 6.04
C THR A 172 0.11 -0.96 4.73
N ILE A 173 -0.81 -0.41 3.92
CA ILE A 173 -0.45 0.40 2.75
C ILE A 173 0.36 1.63 3.17
N SER A 174 -0.13 2.38 4.16
CA SER A 174 0.55 3.57 4.68
C SER A 174 1.95 3.21 5.21
N GLU A 175 2.06 2.12 5.97
CA GLU A 175 3.33 1.64 6.53
C GLU A 175 4.36 1.29 5.44
N LYS A 176 3.97 0.56 4.39
CA LYS A 176 4.88 0.20 3.29
C LYS A 176 5.31 1.42 2.49
N ILE A 177 4.38 2.34 2.20
CA ILE A 177 4.69 3.57 1.47
C ILE A 177 5.63 4.47 2.28
N LYS A 178 5.38 4.64 3.57
CA LYS A 178 6.28 5.36 4.48
C LYS A 178 7.64 4.68 4.59
N THR A 179 7.69 3.36 4.62
CA THR A 179 8.97 2.63 4.60
C THR A 179 9.74 2.86 3.31
N ALA A 180 9.07 2.79 2.15
CA ALA A 180 9.69 3.04 0.86
C ALA A 180 10.19 4.49 0.70
N VAL A 181 9.45 5.47 1.21
CA VAL A 181 9.75 6.90 1.01
C VAL A 181 10.62 7.48 2.12
N LEU A 182 10.38 7.12 3.38
CA LEU A 182 11.02 7.70 4.57
C LEU A 182 11.95 6.73 5.31
N GLY A 183 11.98 5.46 4.90
CA GLY A 183 12.81 4.41 5.51
C GLY A 183 12.20 3.75 6.74
N LYS A 184 10.99 4.16 7.17
CA LYS A 184 10.32 3.61 8.37
C LYS A 184 8.81 3.51 8.20
N LYS A 185 8.22 2.50 8.83
CA LYS A 185 6.77 2.23 8.76
C LYS A 185 5.91 3.30 9.43
N ASP A 186 6.36 3.84 10.55
CA ASP A 186 5.68 4.85 11.36
C ASP A 186 6.13 6.26 11.01
N GLY A 187 6.89 6.42 9.92
CA GLY A 187 7.53 7.68 9.61
C GLY A 187 6.55 8.84 9.38
N ALA A 188 6.99 10.03 9.76
CA ALA A 188 6.30 11.29 9.62
C ALA A 188 7.23 12.37 9.03
N LEU A 189 6.71 13.04 8.00
CA LEU A 189 7.41 14.11 7.30
C LEU A 189 7.78 15.24 8.27
N GLY A 190 9.03 15.70 8.19
CA GLY A 190 9.51 16.86 8.96
C GLY A 190 9.79 16.60 10.44
N THR A 191 9.34 15.47 10.99
CA THR A 191 9.41 15.19 12.44
C THR A 191 10.27 13.99 12.79
N ASP A 192 10.51 13.08 11.84
CA ASP A 192 11.29 11.88 12.15
C ASP A 192 12.77 12.21 12.38
N PRO A 193 13.29 11.94 13.58
CA PRO A 193 14.69 12.16 13.84
C PRO A 193 15.57 11.09 13.17
N LYS A 194 16.85 11.44 13.08
CA LYS A 194 18.04 10.58 13.02
C LYS A 194 17.82 9.17 13.55
N VAL A 195 17.36 8.25 12.73
CA VAL A 195 17.50 6.82 13.03
C VAL A 195 18.28 6.24 11.86
N ALA A 196 19.08 5.22 12.14
CA ALA A 196 19.55 4.32 11.09
C ALA A 196 18.34 4.06 10.17
N ASP A 197 18.50 4.29 8.86
CA ASP A 197 17.49 4.11 7.80
C ASP A 197 16.90 5.38 7.18
N SER A 198 17.10 6.57 7.77
CA SER A 198 16.50 7.78 7.18
C SER A 198 17.34 8.46 6.11
N VAL A 199 18.65 8.79 6.28
CA VAL A 199 19.33 9.58 5.22
C VAL A 199 20.87 9.65 5.25
N THR A 200 21.55 9.34 6.36
CA THR A 200 23.02 9.57 6.48
C THR A 200 23.72 8.37 7.09
N SER A 201 24.89 8.01 6.54
CA SER A 201 25.78 7.05 7.16
C SER A 201 26.19 7.54 8.57
N SER A 202 25.91 6.71 9.58
CA SER A 202 26.53 6.73 10.93
C SER A 202 26.51 8.05 11.72
N GLY A 203 25.32 8.57 12.05
CA GLY A 203 25.13 9.43 13.22
C GLY A 203 25.77 10.84 13.17
N HIS A 204 24.95 11.85 13.45
CA HIS A 204 25.32 13.24 13.75
C HIS A 204 25.95 14.09 12.63
N ALA A 205 26.77 13.55 11.72
CA ALA A 205 27.32 14.29 10.58
C ALA A 205 26.64 13.86 9.26
N VAL A 206 26.13 14.82 8.49
CA VAL A 206 25.71 14.55 7.11
C VAL A 206 26.97 14.27 6.32
N ALA A 207 27.07 13.08 5.73
CA ALA A 207 28.13 12.79 4.78
C ALA A 207 28.10 13.84 3.67
N ASN A 208 29.28 14.31 3.22
CA ASN A 208 29.34 15.17 2.04
C ASN A 208 28.54 14.53 0.89
N ARG A 209 28.05 15.36 -0.03
CA ARG A 209 27.09 14.89 -1.04
C ARG A 209 27.58 13.68 -1.85
N GLY A 210 28.85 13.64 -2.23
CA GLY A 210 29.43 12.49 -2.94
C GLY A 210 29.32 11.16 -2.18
N ASN A 211 29.38 11.19 -0.85
CA ASN A 211 29.19 10.01 0.01
C ASN A 211 27.71 9.81 0.41
N GLY A 212 26.95 10.89 0.61
CA GLY A 212 25.53 10.83 0.98
C GLY A 212 24.60 10.43 -0.16
N CYS A 213 25.02 10.64 -1.40
CA CYS A 213 24.29 10.31 -2.63
C CYS A 213 24.85 9.08 -3.34
N LYS A 214 25.44 8.16 -2.58
CA LYS A 214 26.03 6.92 -3.08
C LYS A 214 25.83 5.76 -2.11
N ALA A 215 25.14 4.73 -2.58
CA ALA A 215 25.03 3.45 -1.90
C ALA A 215 26.23 2.55 -2.27
N THR A 216 26.97 2.09 -1.27
CA THR A 216 28.04 1.08 -1.42
C THR A 216 27.56 -0.35 -1.14
N THR A 217 26.38 -0.48 -0.53
CA THR A 217 25.65 -1.74 -0.36
C THR A 217 24.16 -1.47 -0.63
N LEU A 218 23.35 -2.52 -0.82
CA LEU A 218 21.89 -2.37 -1.02
C LEU A 218 21.09 -2.53 0.28
N THR A 219 21.77 -2.82 1.39
CA THR A 219 21.17 -3.17 2.69
C THR A 219 21.54 -2.20 3.81
N ALA A 220 22.41 -1.23 3.53
CA ALA A 220 22.78 -0.18 4.47
C ALA A 220 22.63 1.20 3.80
N ASN A 221 22.48 2.22 4.63
CA ASN A 221 22.40 3.60 4.17
C ASN A 221 23.72 4.09 3.58
N PRO A 222 23.66 5.08 2.67
CA PRO A 222 22.45 5.75 2.16
C PRO A 222 21.76 4.97 1.03
N GLY A 223 20.54 5.38 0.64
CA GLY A 223 19.85 4.87 -0.54
C GLY A 223 18.76 3.82 -0.29
N LEU A 224 18.38 3.59 0.97
CA LEU A 224 17.32 2.64 1.32
C LEU A 224 15.90 3.20 1.07
N ASN A 225 15.74 4.52 0.94
CA ASN A 225 14.45 5.18 0.77
C ASN A 225 14.46 6.24 -0.35
N LEU A 226 13.28 6.49 -0.93
CA LEU A 226 13.09 7.45 -2.02
C LEU A 226 13.29 8.91 -1.60
N GLY A 227 13.07 9.26 -0.33
CA GLY A 227 13.31 10.62 0.18
C GLY A 227 14.79 11.02 0.07
N THR A 228 15.70 10.10 0.38
CA THR A 228 17.15 10.29 0.21
C THR A 228 17.52 10.44 -1.26
N VAL A 229 16.97 9.58 -2.12
CA VAL A 229 17.18 9.65 -3.57
C VAL A 229 16.71 11.02 -4.08
N ALA A 230 15.48 11.43 -3.73
CA ALA A 230 14.94 12.72 -4.09
C ALA A 230 15.85 13.86 -3.59
N LEU A 231 16.29 13.86 -2.33
CA LEU A 231 17.24 14.86 -1.82
C LEU A 231 18.49 15.00 -2.71
N CYS A 232 19.04 13.87 -3.16
CA CYS A 232 20.23 13.85 -4.00
C CYS A 232 20.01 14.34 -5.43
N LEU A 233 18.80 14.19 -5.98
CA LEU A 233 18.43 14.77 -7.28
C LEU A 233 18.08 16.26 -7.20
N CYS A 234 17.70 16.73 -6.01
CA CYS A 234 16.88 17.93 -5.87
C CYS A 234 17.54 19.03 -5.05
N GLY A 235 18.37 18.66 -4.09
CA GLY A 235 19.12 19.59 -3.25
C GLY A 235 20.13 20.38 -4.08
N SER A 236 20.42 21.61 -3.70
CA SER A 236 21.48 22.44 -4.27
C SER A 236 22.71 22.46 -3.36
N GLY A 237 23.88 22.78 -3.90
CA GLY A 237 25.14 22.73 -3.15
C GLY A 237 25.89 21.40 -3.27
N GLY A 238 27.15 21.40 -2.86
CA GLY A 238 28.10 20.33 -3.14
C GLY A 238 29.52 20.88 -3.33
N SER A 239 30.43 20.05 -3.86
CA SER A 239 31.73 20.50 -4.36
C SER A 239 31.58 21.22 -5.70
N GLY A 240 32.48 22.17 -6.01
CA GLY A 240 32.50 22.82 -7.32
C GLY A 240 31.38 23.84 -7.53
N THR A 241 30.96 24.03 -8.79
CA THR A 241 29.89 25.00 -9.12
C THR A 241 28.53 24.32 -8.96
N PRO A 242 27.70 24.75 -8.00
CA PRO A 242 26.48 24.03 -7.67
C PRO A 242 25.38 24.30 -8.69
N VAL A 243 24.65 23.23 -9.04
CA VAL A 243 23.40 23.37 -9.80
C VAL A 243 22.30 23.88 -8.87
N THR A 244 21.57 24.89 -9.32
CA THR A 244 20.34 25.37 -8.68
C THR A 244 19.14 25.03 -9.55
N ASN A 245 17.96 24.87 -8.93
CA ASN A 245 16.68 24.69 -9.62
C ASN A 245 16.62 23.45 -10.53
N ALA A 246 17.29 22.36 -10.15
CA ALA A 246 17.39 21.18 -11.00
C ALA A 246 16.08 20.45 -11.29
N ARG A 247 15.05 20.64 -10.45
CA ARG A 247 13.73 20.00 -10.61
C ARG A 247 12.72 20.85 -11.38
N TRP A 248 12.91 22.17 -11.38
CA TRP A 248 11.90 23.11 -11.83
C TRP A 248 12.56 24.46 -12.14
N THR A 249 12.20 25.06 -13.26
CA THR A 249 12.63 26.39 -13.71
C THR A 249 12.09 27.55 -12.88
N ALA A 250 11.13 27.34 -11.96
CA ALA A 250 10.61 28.40 -11.10
C ALA A 250 11.65 28.87 -10.07
N THR A 251 11.88 30.17 -10.01
CA THR A 251 12.83 30.79 -9.08
C THR A 251 12.38 30.69 -7.63
N GLY A 252 13.31 30.48 -6.69
CA GLY A 252 13.04 30.52 -5.25
C GLY A 252 12.54 29.21 -4.62
N GLN A 253 12.45 28.12 -5.40
CA GLN A 253 12.03 26.80 -4.90
C GLN A 253 13.22 25.86 -4.60
N ASN A 254 14.41 26.44 -4.42
CA ASN A 254 15.61 25.70 -4.11
C ASN A 254 15.59 25.16 -2.69
N VAL A 255 15.92 23.88 -2.57
CA VAL A 255 16.21 23.26 -1.28
C VAL A 255 17.73 23.08 -1.22
N ALA A 256 18.37 23.56 -0.16
CA ALA A 256 19.80 23.35 0.03
C ALA A 256 20.05 21.91 0.48
N TYR A 257 21.15 21.31 0.03
CA TYR A 257 21.63 20.05 0.59
C TYR A 257 21.98 20.30 2.07
N PRO A 258 21.52 19.45 2.98
CA PRO A 258 21.59 19.70 4.41
C PRO A 258 23.03 19.61 4.93
N THR A 259 23.33 20.45 5.91
CA THR A 259 24.62 20.46 6.63
C THR A 259 24.55 19.69 7.95
N GLY A 260 23.35 19.29 8.39
CA GLY A 260 23.11 18.57 9.64
C GLY A 260 21.88 17.68 9.53
N ALA A 261 21.81 16.63 10.35
CA ALA A 261 20.76 15.64 10.18
C ALA A 261 19.33 16.15 10.50
N GLU A 262 19.19 17.18 11.34
CA GLU A 262 17.89 17.84 11.57
C GLU A 262 17.40 18.58 10.32
N THR A 263 18.31 19.24 9.60
CA THR A 263 17.95 19.97 8.37
C THR A 263 17.67 19.02 7.21
N THR A 264 18.13 17.77 7.29
CA THR A 264 17.83 16.74 6.30
C THR A 264 16.36 16.34 6.27
N ALA A 265 15.73 16.12 7.44
CA ALA A 265 14.31 15.77 7.51
C ALA A 265 13.44 16.89 6.92
N SER A 266 13.72 18.14 7.28
CA SER A 266 13.03 19.31 6.73
C SER A 266 13.30 19.53 5.24
N ALA A 267 14.50 19.19 4.74
CA ALA A 267 14.82 19.26 3.32
C ALA A 267 14.02 18.22 2.52
N ILE A 268 13.96 16.97 2.99
CA ILE A 268 13.15 15.91 2.37
C ILE A 268 11.67 16.27 2.40
N GLU A 269 11.17 16.75 3.53
CA GLU A 269 9.78 17.22 3.64
C GLU A 269 9.49 18.34 2.62
N SER A 270 10.37 19.34 2.54
CA SER A 270 10.21 20.45 1.60
C SER A 270 10.16 19.94 0.15
N ILE A 271 11.01 18.96 -0.19
CA ILE A 271 11.04 18.33 -1.50
C ILE A 271 9.74 17.56 -1.78
N ILE A 272 9.26 16.76 -0.83
CA ILE A 272 8.03 15.97 -0.99
C ILE A 272 6.80 16.89 -1.09
N LYS A 273 6.75 18.00 -0.35
CA LYS A 273 5.66 18.99 -0.45
C LYS A 273 5.53 19.57 -1.85
N HIS A 274 6.62 19.68 -2.62
CA HIS A 274 6.57 20.10 -4.03
C HIS A 274 5.85 19.11 -4.96
N CYS A 275 5.62 17.87 -4.52
CA CYS A 275 4.82 16.89 -5.28
C CYS A 275 3.31 17.16 -5.24
N GLY A 276 2.87 18.07 -4.36
CA GLY A 276 1.46 18.32 -4.08
C GLY A 276 0.80 17.22 -3.26
N THR A 277 -0.42 17.48 -2.84
CA THR A 277 -1.29 16.52 -2.16
C THR A 277 -2.30 15.95 -3.15
N ILE A 278 -2.76 14.73 -2.90
CA ILE A 278 -3.89 14.15 -3.61
C ILE A 278 -4.98 13.79 -2.60
N ASP A 279 -6.21 13.71 -3.10
CA ASP A 279 -7.37 13.29 -2.32
C ASP A 279 -7.25 11.81 -1.91
N LYS A 280 -8.22 11.35 -1.13
CA LYS A 280 -8.33 9.94 -0.72
C LYS A 280 -8.28 9.00 -1.94
N VAL A 281 -7.42 7.98 -1.89
CA VAL A 281 -7.20 7.03 -2.99
C VAL A 281 -7.55 5.61 -2.58
N THR A 282 -8.26 4.88 -3.45
CA THR A 282 -8.25 3.40 -3.41
C THR A 282 -7.07 2.93 -4.23
N LEU A 283 -6.03 2.43 -3.56
CA LEU A 283 -4.81 2.01 -4.23
C LEU A 283 -5.01 0.61 -4.83
N THR A 284 -4.56 0.39 -6.06
CA THR A 284 -4.68 -0.91 -6.75
C THR A 284 -3.30 -1.48 -7.08
N SER A 285 -3.23 -2.80 -7.28
CA SER A 285 -2.00 -3.47 -7.72
C SER A 285 -1.49 -2.88 -9.03
N ALA A 286 -2.37 -2.57 -9.98
CA ALA A 286 -2.03 -1.95 -11.26
C ALA A 286 -1.37 -0.57 -11.11
N MET A 287 -1.88 0.27 -10.19
CA MET A 287 -1.29 1.59 -9.90
C MET A 287 0.13 1.44 -9.34
N VAL A 288 0.34 0.50 -8.40
CA VAL A 288 1.66 0.26 -7.80
C VAL A 288 2.62 -0.36 -8.82
N ALA A 289 2.16 -1.32 -9.63
CA ALA A 289 2.97 -1.93 -10.69
C ALA A 289 3.46 -0.88 -11.70
N LYS A 290 2.59 0.03 -12.12
CA LYS A 290 2.98 1.12 -13.02
C LYS A 290 4.01 2.05 -12.38
N ALA A 291 3.84 2.41 -11.11
CA ALA A 291 4.79 3.25 -10.40
C ALA A 291 6.17 2.57 -10.27
N VAL A 292 6.20 1.26 -9.97
CA VAL A 292 7.44 0.46 -9.92
C VAL A 292 8.15 0.45 -11.28
N GLN A 293 7.42 0.21 -12.37
CA GLN A 293 7.97 0.23 -13.73
C GLN A 293 8.53 1.61 -14.11
N ASP A 294 7.82 2.68 -13.78
CA ASP A 294 8.27 4.04 -14.07
C ASP A 294 9.55 4.39 -13.30
N LEU A 295 9.63 3.98 -12.02
CA LEU A 295 10.83 4.16 -11.19
C LEU A 295 12.02 3.35 -11.71
N GLN A 296 11.80 2.11 -12.17
CA GLN A 296 12.85 1.32 -12.85
C GLN A 296 13.35 2.02 -14.10
N GLY A 297 12.45 2.64 -14.88
CA GLY A 297 12.77 3.42 -16.07
C GLY A 297 13.52 4.74 -15.82
N LEU A 298 13.82 5.08 -14.57
CA LEU A 298 14.68 6.22 -14.22
C LEU A 298 16.16 5.85 -14.17
N PHE A 299 16.51 4.58 -14.07
CA PHE A 299 17.90 4.16 -13.91
C PHE A 299 18.67 4.23 -15.23
N THR A 300 19.84 4.86 -15.19
CA THR A 300 20.89 4.68 -16.19
C THR A 300 21.96 3.78 -15.60
N VAL A 301 22.26 2.65 -16.25
CA VAL A 301 23.19 1.65 -15.72
C VAL A 301 24.51 1.69 -16.50
N GLY A 302 25.60 1.97 -15.79
CA GLY A 302 26.96 1.93 -16.30
C GLY A 302 27.76 0.73 -15.79
N SER A 303 29.01 0.63 -16.22
CA SER A 303 29.95 -0.40 -15.76
C SER A 303 30.38 -0.21 -14.30
N SER A 304 30.27 1.01 -13.76
CA SER A 304 30.71 1.39 -12.42
C SER A 304 29.59 1.63 -11.41
N GLY A 305 28.33 1.56 -11.84
CA GLY A 305 27.18 1.86 -10.99
C GLY A 305 25.90 2.10 -11.78
N ALA A 306 24.77 2.12 -11.07
CA ALA A 306 23.48 2.54 -11.60
C ALA A 306 23.11 3.90 -11.00
N PHE A 307 22.56 4.80 -11.81
CA PHE A 307 22.31 6.18 -11.44
C PHE A 307 20.84 6.54 -11.66
N ILE A 308 20.25 7.27 -10.72
CA ILE A 308 18.98 7.98 -10.91
C ILE A 308 19.29 9.48 -10.91
N GLY A 309 18.80 10.24 -11.89
CA GLY A 309 19.12 11.66 -12.06
C GLY A 309 20.30 11.93 -12.97
N ALA A 310 20.55 13.21 -13.25
CA ALA A 310 21.60 13.68 -14.14
C ALA A 310 23.00 13.31 -13.63
N TYR A 311 23.72 12.50 -14.41
CA TYR A 311 25.10 12.11 -14.16
C TYR A 311 25.95 12.45 -15.40
N LEU A 312 27.08 13.12 -15.20
CA LEU A 312 28.05 13.40 -16.25
C LEU A 312 29.39 12.71 -15.97
N ALA A 313 29.99 12.99 -14.81
CA ALA A 313 31.31 12.48 -14.44
C ALA A 313 31.52 12.46 -12.92
N THR A 314 32.58 11.80 -12.46
CA THR A 314 33.14 11.87 -11.08
C THR A 314 32.26 11.33 -9.94
N GLY A 315 30.94 11.53 -9.96
CA GLY A 315 30.00 11.05 -8.95
C GLY A 315 28.80 11.98 -8.77
N CYS A 316 27.92 11.63 -7.84
CA CYS A 316 26.74 12.44 -7.50
C CYS A 316 27.05 13.50 -6.43
N ASP A 317 27.92 14.46 -6.75
CA ASP A 317 28.50 15.41 -5.80
C ASP A 317 27.83 16.80 -5.78
N GLY A 318 26.87 17.04 -6.67
CA GLY A 318 26.15 18.31 -6.82
C GLY A 318 26.84 19.34 -7.72
N ASN A 319 27.99 19.01 -8.31
CA ASN A 319 28.68 19.85 -9.26
C ASN A 319 28.01 19.80 -10.64
N GLN A 320 27.90 20.93 -11.34
CA GLN A 320 27.35 20.98 -12.70
C GLN A 320 28.12 20.12 -13.71
N ASN A 321 29.41 19.83 -13.46
CA ASN A 321 30.23 18.96 -14.29
C ASN A 321 30.38 17.55 -13.70
N GLY A 322 29.74 17.28 -12.56
CA GLY A 322 29.80 16.02 -11.83
C GLY A 322 28.50 15.23 -11.99
N GLY A 323 27.63 15.37 -11.00
CA GLY A 323 26.34 14.68 -11.01
C GLY A 323 25.37 15.23 -9.98
N LEU A 324 24.10 15.33 -10.37
CA LEU A 324 22.97 15.61 -9.50
C LEU A 324 22.04 14.39 -9.50
N CYS A 325 22.53 13.33 -8.88
CA CYS A 325 21.98 11.99 -9.00
C CYS A 325 22.05 11.25 -7.66
N PHE A 326 21.56 10.02 -7.63
CA PHE A 326 21.93 9.04 -6.62
C PHE A 326 22.60 7.83 -7.29
N GLU A 327 23.74 7.39 -6.77
CA GLU A 327 24.51 6.25 -7.30
C GLU A 327 24.27 4.98 -6.46
N TYR A 328 23.90 3.88 -7.12
CA TYR A 328 23.93 2.52 -6.57
C TYR A 328 25.14 1.77 -7.12
N GLY A 329 26.28 1.89 -6.44
CA GLY A 329 27.55 1.31 -6.87
C GLY A 329 27.54 -0.23 -7.06
N PRO A 330 26.84 -1.03 -6.23
CA PRO A 330 26.75 -2.48 -6.40
C PRO A 330 26.02 -2.97 -7.66
N ILE A 331 25.33 -2.07 -8.37
CA ILE A 331 24.50 -2.38 -9.53
C ILE A 331 25.22 -1.87 -10.78
N THR A 332 25.59 -2.77 -11.68
CA THR A 332 26.31 -2.45 -12.92
C THR A 332 25.61 -3.14 -14.09
N THR A 333 26.12 -2.95 -15.31
CA THR A 333 25.60 -3.62 -16.50
C THR A 333 25.61 -5.15 -16.40
N SER A 334 26.46 -5.74 -15.55
CA SER A 334 26.49 -7.19 -15.29
C SER A 334 25.64 -7.64 -14.11
N SER A 335 25.04 -6.72 -13.35
CA SER A 335 24.23 -7.01 -12.16
C SER A 335 22.91 -6.24 -12.11
N THR A 336 22.36 -5.85 -13.27
CA THR A 336 21.10 -5.09 -13.41
C THR A 336 19.91 -5.71 -12.68
N ALA A 337 19.87 -7.04 -12.56
CA ALA A 337 18.85 -7.75 -11.79
C ALA A 337 18.78 -7.28 -10.31
N LYS A 338 19.87 -6.77 -9.75
CA LYS A 338 19.91 -6.25 -8.37
C LYS A 338 19.14 -4.95 -8.17
N LEU A 339 18.60 -4.33 -9.23
CA LEU A 339 17.67 -3.19 -9.09
C LEU A 339 16.46 -3.53 -8.22
N THR A 340 15.98 -4.79 -8.26
CA THR A 340 14.88 -5.26 -7.40
C THR A 340 15.30 -5.47 -5.95
N ASP A 341 16.61 -5.51 -5.66
CA ASP A 341 17.13 -5.70 -4.31
C ASP A 341 17.22 -4.39 -3.52
N ILE A 342 16.96 -3.26 -4.17
CA ILE A 342 16.93 -1.95 -3.51
C ILE A 342 15.74 -1.93 -2.53
N LYS A 343 16.00 -1.56 -1.27
CA LYS A 343 15.00 -1.67 -0.19
C LYS A 343 13.66 -1.01 -0.50
N TRP A 344 13.64 0.22 -1.01
CA TRP A 344 12.37 0.88 -1.37
C TRP A 344 11.66 0.21 -2.57
N MET A 345 12.39 -0.42 -3.50
CA MET A 345 11.80 -1.22 -4.58
C MET A 345 11.13 -2.49 -4.03
N GLN A 346 11.76 -3.13 -3.04
CA GLN A 346 11.19 -4.30 -2.37
C GLN A 346 9.90 -3.97 -1.63
N GLU A 347 9.84 -2.83 -0.92
CA GLU A 347 8.62 -2.39 -0.23
C GLU A 347 7.46 -2.17 -1.21
N LEU A 348 7.71 -1.51 -2.35
CA LEU A 348 6.69 -1.28 -3.37
C LEU A 348 6.26 -2.57 -4.08
N THR A 349 7.20 -3.48 -4.35
CA THR A 349 6.89 -4.79 -4.95
C THR A 349 6.11 -5.69 -3.98
N GLY A 350 6.42 -5.60 -2.68
CA GLY A 350 5.66 -6.26 -1.63
C GLY A 350 4.25 -5.71 -1.52
N LEU A 351 4.08 -4.38 -1.57
CA LEU A 351 2.77 -3.72 -1.60
C LEU A 351 1.95 -4.14 -2.82
N TYR A 352 2.55 -4.18 -4.01
CA TYR A 352 1.93 -4.74 -5.21
C TYR A 352 1.41 -6.16 -4.99
N SER A 353 2.24 -7.03 -4.41
CA SER A 353 1.90 -8.44 -4.19
C SER A 353 0.73 -8.60 -3.21
N ASP A 354 0.71 -7.78 -2.15
CA ASP A 354 -0.38 -7.78 -1.18
C ASP A 354 -1.70 -7.31 -1.83
N LEU A 355 -1.67 -6.21 -2.59
CA LEU A 355 -2.84 -5.70 -3.32
C LEU A 355 -3.35 -6.71 -4.37
N ALA A 356 -2.46 -7.33 -5.15
CA ALA A 356 -2.85 -8.31 -6.16
C ALA A 356 -3.46 -9.57 -5.54
N SER A 357 -2.93 -10.00 -4.38
CA SER A 357 -3.49 -11.12 -3.62
C SER A 357 -4.89 -10.80 -3.10
N ASP A 358 -5.11 -9.58 -2.63
CA ASP A 358 -6.41 -9.14 -2.11
C ASP A 358 -7.44 -9.02 -3.25
N GLU A 359 -7.07 -8.35 -4.35
CA GLU A 359 -7.92 -8.19 -5.53
C GLU A 359 -8.34 -9.53 -6.14
N LEU A 360 -7.43 -10.52 -6.18
CA LEU A 360 -7.76 -11.88 -6.61
C LEU A 360 -8.72 -12.58 -5.64
N SER A 361 -8.54 -12.37 -4.32
CA SER A 361 -9.40 -12.98 -3.30
C SER A 361 -10.80 -12.38 -3.30
N GLU A 362 -10.93 -11.09 -3.64
CA GLU A 362 -12.22 -10.38 -3.77
C GLU A 362 -12.98 -10.75 -5.03
N ALA A 363 -12.29 -11.22 -6.08
CA ALA A 363 -12.90 -11.65 -7.33
C ALA A 363 -13.47 -13.09 -7.30
N GLN A 364 -13.17 -13.87 -6.25
CA GLN A 364 -13.55 -15.28 -6.10
C GLN A 364 -14.79 -15.46 -5.23
#